data_AF-A0A119A806-F1
#
_entry.id   AF-A0A119A806-F1
#
_cell.length_a   1.000
_cell.length_b   1.000
_cell.length_c   1.000
_cell.angle_alpha   90.00
_cell.angle_beta   90.00
_cell.angle_gamma   90.00
#
_symmetry.space_group_name_H-M   'P 1'
#
loop_
_entity.id
_entity.type
_entity.pdbx_description
1 polymer ?
#
loop_
_entity_poly.entity_id
_entity_poly.type
_entity_poly.pdbx_seq_one_letter_code
_entity_poly.pdbx_strand_id
1 'polypeptide(L)'
;MNYGTNKHYANEYGVELNEYLKHNFNYEELVGWYTMQVLKYLVRAGKKEGESYDKDRNKALDYAKELANLSNENELTEYTTEDIMGFTQDIADDFKNWKGE
;
A
#
# COMPACT_ATOMS: atom_id res chain seq x y z
N MET A 1 -6.60 -6.15 3.58
CA MET A 1 -5.70 -5.85 4.72
C MET A 1 -5.93 -6.82 5.88
N ASN A 2 -4.94 -7.11 6.72
CA ASN A 2 -5.16 -7.86 7.96
C ASN A 2 -5.71 -6.98 9.10
N TYR A 3 -7.04 -6.85 9.16
CA TYR A 3 -7.75 -6.03 10.15
C TYR A 3 -7.75 -6.62 11.57
N GLY A 4 -7.40 -7.89 11.75
CA GLY A 4 -7.31 -8.53 13.07
C GLY A 4 -6.14 -8.00 13.91
N THR A 5 -5.10 -7.49 13.27
CA THR A 5 -3.84 -7.07 13.92
C THR A 5 -3.51 -5.58 13.70
N ASN A 6 -4.24 -4.85 12.86
CA ASN A 6 -3.91 -3.48 12.47
C ASN A 6 -4.83 -2.39 13.04
N LYS A 7 -5.31 -2.57 14.27
CA LYS A 7 -6.26 -1.64 14.91
C LYS A 7 -5.71 -0.25 15.27
N HIS A 8 -4.45 0.03 14.91
CA HIS A 8 -3.82 1.32 15.19
C HIS A 8 -4.47 2.48 14.42
N TYR A 9 -5.24 2.17 13.38
CA TYR A 9 -5.90 3.15 12.51
C TYR A 9 -7.42 3.14 12.63
N ALA A 10 -7.96 2.40 13.62
CA ALA A 10 -9.37 2.47 13.95
C ALA A 10 -9.68 3.79 14.68
N ASN A 11 -10.80 4.43 14.33
CA ASN A 11 -11.33 5.57 15.08
C ASN A 11 -12.00 5.11 16.41
N GLU A 12 -12.53 6.06 17.18
CA GLU A 12 -13.20 5.78 18.47
C GLU A 12 -14.44 4.86 18.36
N TYR A 13 -14.97 4.69 17.15
CA TYR A 13 -16.10 3.81 16.84
C TYR A 13 -15.67 2.46 16.26
N GLY A 14 -14.37 2.20 16.15
CA GLY A 14 -13.84 0.96 15.58
C GLY A 14 -13.83 0.90 14.05
N VAL A 15 -14.10 2.01 13.36
CA VAL A 15 -14.04 2.09 11.89
C VAL A 15 -12.59 2.32 11.48
N GLU A 16 -12.10 1.47 10.58
CA GLU A 16 -10.73 1.56 10.06
C GLU A 16 -10.59 2.73 9.09
N LEU A 17 -9.46 3.46 9.16
CA LEU A 17 -9.16 4.56 8.23
C LEU A 17 -9.34 4.15 6.76
N ASN A 18 -8.95 2.92 6.40
CA ASN A 18 -9.09 2.43 5.03
C ASN A 18 -10.56 2.39 4.56
N GLU A 19 -11.49 2.03 5.44
CA GLU A 19 -12.91 2.00 5.11
C GLU A 19 -13.45 3.41 4.94
N TYR A 20 -13.04 4.34 5.81
CA TYR A 20 -13.36 5.75 5.67
C TYR A 20 -12.87 6.32 4.33
N LEU A 21 -11.63 6.02 3.94
CA LEU A 21 -11.08 6.49 2.67
C LEU A 21 -11.87 5.97 1.47
N LYS A 22 -12.16 4.66 1.42
CA LYS A 22 -12.96 4.05 0.36
C LYS A 22 -14.35 4.66 0.20
N HIS A 23 -14.94 5.15 1.29
CA HIS A 23 -16.26 5.77 1.27
C HIS A 23 -16.25 7.24 0.80
N ASN A 24 -15.15 7.96 1.02
CA ASN A 24 -15.13 9.43 0.86
C ASN A 24 -14.27 9.93 -0.31
N PHE A 25 -13.36 9.12 -0.84
CA PHE A 25 -12.43 9.52 -1.89
C PHE A 25 -12.75 8.85 -3.21
N ASN A 26 -12.41 9.52 -4.31
CA ASN A 26 -12.62 9.00 -5.66
C ASN A 26 -11.55 7.96 -6.05
N TYR A 27 -11.75 7.33 -7.21
CA TYR A 27 -10.85 6.29 -7.72
C TYR A 27 -9.38 6.75 -7.82
N GLU A 28 -9.12 7.91 -8.42
CA GLU A 28 -7.75 8.41 -8.64
C GLU A 28 -7.05 8.72 -7.32
N GLU A 29 -7.78 9.29 -6.36
CA GLU A 29 -7.28 9.57 -5.01
C GLU A 29 -6.92 8.28 -4.26
N LEU A 30 -7.75 7.24 -4.39
CA LEU A 30 -7.50 5.94 -3.77
C LEU A 30 -6.33 5.19 -4.44
N VAL A 31 -6.23 5.26 -5.77
CA VAL A 31 -5.08 4.71 -6.51
C VAL A 31 -3.79 5.37 -6.06
N GLY A 32 -3.76 6.71 -6.00
CA GLY A 32 -2.62 7.47 -5.52
C GLY A 32 -2.26 7.09 -4.09
N TRP A 33 -3.25 7.04 -3.19
CA TRP A 33 -3.05 6.64 -1.80
C TRP A 33 -2.42 5.25 -1.70
N TYR A 34 -3.02 4.23 -2.31
CA TYR A 34 -2.52 2.86 -2.21
C TYR A 34 -1.13 2.69 -2.80
N THR A 35 -0.87 3.28 -3.97
CA THR A 35 0.44 3.26 -4.61
C THR A 35 1.52 3.83 -3.68
N MET A 36 1.26 4.98 -3.04
CA MET A 36 2.20 5.59 -2.11
C MET A 36 2.39 4.74 -0.84
N GLN A 37 1.36 4.04 -0.37
CA GLN A 37 1.52 3.11 0.75
C GLN A 37 2.43 1.94 0.38
N VAL A 38 2.21 1.29 -0.77
CA VAL A 38 3.07 0.18 -1.24
C VAL A 38 4.53 0.65 -1.29
N LEU A 39 4.79 1.79 -1.94
CA LEU A 39 6.14 2.35 -2.08
C LEU A 39 6.79 2.65 -0.73
N LYS A 40 6.06 3.33 0.17
CA LYS A 40 6.55 3.67 1.52
C LYS A 40 7.02 2.42 2.28
N TYR A 41 6.22 1.36 2.27
CA TYR A 41 6.55 0.15 3.02
C TYR A 41 7.69 -0.64 2.36
N LEU A 42 7.78 -0.67 1.03
CA LEU A 42 8.94 -1.25 0.33
C LEU A 42 10.24 -0.50 0.66
N VAL A 43 10.21 0.84 0.62
CA VAL A 43 11.37 1.68 0.96
C VAL A 43 11.78 1.52 2.42
N ARG A 44 10.83 1.29 3.34
CA ARG A 44 11.08 1.17 4.77
C ARG A 44 11.58 -0.22 5.19
N ALA A 45 11.23 -1.26 4.45
CA ALA A 45 11.50 -2.65 4.82
C ALA A 45 12.99 -2.88 5.14
N GLY A 46 13.27 -3.40 6.34
CA GLY A 46 14.62 -3.66 6.82
C GLY A 46 15.42 -2.43 7.28
N LYS A 47 14.82 -1.22 7.29
CA LYS A 47 15.49 0.02 7.72
C LYS A 47 15.01 0.55 9.08
N LYS A 48 13.80 0.21 9.51
CA LYS A 48 13.23 0.72 10.76
C LYS A 48 13.62 -0.20 11.93
N GLU A 49 14.27 0.37 12.94
CA GLU A 49 14.63 -0.33 14.16
C GLU A 49 13.39 -0.93 14.84
N GLY A 50 13.51 -2.20 15.27
CA GLY A 50 12.41 -2.93 15.92
C GLY A 50 11.30 -3.42 14.98
N GLU A 51 11.41 -3.24 13.65
CA GLU A 51 10.49 -3.82 12.67
C GLU A 51 11.19 -4.76 11.70
N SER A 52 10.64 -5.97 11.53
CA SER A 52 11.20 -6.94 10.58
C SER A 52 10.93 -6.53 9.14
N TYR A 53 11.82 -6.92 8.24
CA TYR A 53 11.62 -6.80 6.79
C TYR A 53 10.25 -7.35 6.36
N ASP A 54 9.92 -8.57 6.82
CA ASP A 54 8.67 -9.23 6.46
C ASP A 54 7.43 -8.48 6.94
N LYS A 55 7.50 -7.79 8.09
CA LYS A 55 6.39 -6.98 8.59
C LYS A 55 6.04 -5.87 7.59
N ASP A 56 7.03 -5.15 7.10
CA ASP A 56 6.84 -4.07 6.13
C ASP A 56 6.49 -4.60 4.74
N ARG A 57 7.16 -5.66 4.29
CA ARG A 57 6.81 -6.31 3.02
C ARG A 57 5.35 -6.81 3.01
N ASN A 58 4.87 -7.37 4.11
CA ASN A 58 3.48 -7.79 4.23
C ASN A 58 2.51 -6.60 4.24
N LYS A 59 2.90 -5.45 4.79
CA LYS A 59 2.11 -4.22 4.67
C LYS A 59 2.04 -3.73 3.24
N ALA A 60 3.16 -3.72 2.51
CA ALA A 60 3.16 -3.40 1.08
C ALA A 60 2.23 -4.34 0.30
N LEU A 61 2.32 -5.66 0.56
CA LEU A 61 1.45 -6.66 -0.05
C LEU A 61 -0.03 -6.44 0.26
N ASP A 62 -0.36 -6.09 1.50
CA ASP A 62 -1.73 -5.77 1.91
C ASP A 62 -2.30 -4.60 1.08
N TYR A 63 -1.52 -3.52 0.88
CA TYR A 63 -1.96 -2.38 0.09
C TYR A 63 -2.00 -2.66 -1.42
N ALA A 64 -1.06 -3.47 -1.94
CA ALA A 64 -1.07 -3.89 -3.32
C ALA A 64 -2.32 -4.72 -3.66
N LYS A 65 -2.80 -5.54 -2.71
CA LYS A 65 -4.09 -6.26 -2.84
C LYS A 65 -5.28 -5.31 -2.88
N GLU A 66 -5.32 -4.29 -2.03
CA GLU A 66 -6.40 -3.28 -2.07
C GLU A 66 -6.42 -2.53 -3.41
N LEU A 67 -5.25 -2.18 -3.95
CA LEU A 67 -5.14 -1.51 -5.24
C LEU A 67 -5.54 -2.39 -6.42
N ALA A 68 -5.15 -3.68 -6.40
CA ALA A 68 -5.57 -4.65 -7.41
C ALA A 68 -7.11 -4.79 -7.41
N ASN A 69 -7.71 -4.99 -6.23
CA ASN A 69 -9.16 -5.09 -6.10
C ASN A 69 -9.87 -3.82 -6.59
N LEU A 70 -9.41 -2.65 -6.18
CA LEU A 70 -9.98 -1.37 -6.63
C LEU A 70 -9.93 -1.22 -8.16
N SER A 71 -8.81 -1.58 -8.78
CA SER A 71 -8.62 -1.48 -10.24
C SER A 71 -9.55 -2.43 -10.99
N ASN A 72 -9.68 -3.66 -10.50
CA ASN A 72 -10.50 -4.71 -11.11
C ASN A 72 -12.01 -4.43 -10.91
N GLU A 73 -12.42 -3.93 -9.74
CA GLU A 73 -13.82 -3.53 -9.45
C GLU A 73 -14.30 -2.37 -10.34
N ASN A 74 -13.39 -1.53 -10.82
CA ASN A 74 -13.70 -0.43 -11.73
C ASN A 74 -13.57 -0.82 -13.22
N GLU A 75 -13.30 -2.09 -13.52
CA GLU A 75 -13.17 -2.66 -14.89
C GLU A 75 -12.17 -1.90 -15.80
N LEU A 76 -11.22 -1.15 -15.23
CA LEU A 76 -10.30 -0.32 -16.00
C LEU A 76 -9.18 -1.13 -16.62
N THR A 77 -8.66 -2.13 -15.90
CA THR A 77 -7.67 -3.12 -16.38
C THR A 77 -7.48 -4.22 -15.33
N GLU A 78 -7.01 -5.40 -15.74
CA GLU A 78 -6.67 -6.50 -14.83
C GLU A 78 -5.23 -6.33 -14.32
N TYR A 79 -5.07 -5.87 -13.08
CA TYR A 79 -3.77 -5.86 -12.40
C TYR A 79 -3.76 -6.92 -11.32
N THR A 80 -2.71 -7.74 -11.29
CA THR A 80 -2.46 -8.63 -10.15
C THR A 80 -1.74 -7.87 -9.05
N THR A 81 -1.83 -8.41 -7.82
CA THR A 81 -0.99 -7.92 -6.72
C THR A 81 0.50 -8.03 -7.05
N GLU A 82 0.91 -9.03 -7.83
CA GLU A 82 2.31 -9.23 -8.22
C GLU A 82 2.78 -8.15 -9.19
N ASP A 83 1.95 -7.74 -10.16
CA ASP A 83 2.26 -6.65 -11.09
C ASP A 83 2.52 -5.34 -10.34
N ILE A 84 1.63 -5.00 -9.41
CA ILE A 84 1.75 -3.79 -8.58
C ILE A 84 3.01 -3.85 -7.70
N MET A 85 3.28 -5.01 -7.09
CA MET A 85 4.48 -5.21 -6.27
C MET A 85 5.76 -5.09 -7.09
N GLY A 86 5.81 -5.67 -8.29
CA GLY A 86 6.95 -5.58 -9.20
C GLY A 86 7.23 -4.15 -9.63
N PHE A 87 6.20 -3.47 -10.18
CA PHE A 87 6.32 -2.07 -10.60
C PHE A 87 6.78 -1.15 -9.46
N THR A 88 6.20 -1.31 -8.27
CA THR A 88 6.56 -0.44 -7.14
C THR A 88 7.94 -0.78 -6.55
N GLN A 89 8.38 -2.03 -6.68
CA GLN A 89 9.73 -2.45 -6.30
C GLN A 89 10.78 -1.81 -7.22
N ASP A 90 10.53 -1.75 -8.53
CA ASP A 90 11.41 -1.06 -9.48
C ASP A 90 11.59 0.41 -9.11
N ILE A 91 10.51 1.10 -8.71
CA ILE A 91 10.57 2.49 -8.22
C ILE A 91 11.38 2.58 -6.91
N ALA A 92 11.18 1.65 -5.97
CA ALA A 92 11.91 1.65 -4.70
C ALA A 92 13.42 1.45 -4.90
N ASP A 93 13.80 0.62 -5.88
CA ASP A 93 15.20 0.36 -6.25
C ASP A 93 15.84 1.51 -7.02
N ASP A 94 15.09 2.19 -7.89
CA ASP A 94 15.53 3.44 -8.51
C ASP A 94 15.75 4.53 -7.45
N PHE A 95 14.77 4.75 -6.57
CA PHE A 95 14.86 5.70 -5.46
C PHE A 95 16.08 5.46 -4.57
N LYS A 96 16.45 4.19 -4.32
CA LYS A 96 17.63 3.84 -3.53
C LYS A 96 18.93 4.44 -4.06
N ASN A 97 19.02 4.68 -5.37
CA ASN A 97 20.20 5.23 -6.04
C ASN A 97 20.04 6.70 -6.46
N TRP A 98 18.88 7.30 -6.21
CA TRP A 98 18.58 8.67 -6.62
C TRP A 98 19.39 9.71 -5.83
N LYS A 99 20.00 10.67 -6.54
CA LYS A 99 20.91 11.68 -5.97
C LYS A 99 20.29 13.07 -5.81
N GLY A 100 19.02 13.26 -6.17
CA GLY A 100 18.31 14.52 -5.96
C GLY A 100 18.64 15.63 -6.96
N GLU A 101 19.00 15.28 -8.20
CA GLU A 101 19.25 16.23 -9.29
C GLU A 101 17.95 16.75 -9.93
#